data_AF-A0A850PV99-F1
#
_entry.id   AF-A0A850PV99-F1
#
_cell.length_a   1.000
_cell.length_b   1.000
_cell.length_c   1.000
_cell.angle_alpha   90.00
_cell.angle_beta   90.00
_cell.angle_gamma   90.00
#
_symmetry.space_group_name_H-M   'P 1'
#
loop_
_entity.id
_entity.type
_entity.pdbx_description
1 polymer ?
#
loop_
_entity_poly.entity_id
_entity_poly.type
_entity_poly.pdbx_seq_one_letter_code
_entity_poly.pdbx_strand_id
1 'polypeptide(L)'
;MAKKMQIAQRAVALGAAALVLTSCGSWKGISNVPLPGGPGTGAERTTIYVQMPDTLALNVNSRVRVADVYVGRVRAIELKNWVATMTVDLEPSVKLPVNTLAMIGQTSLLGSQHVQLDAPPDPSPEMLETGDTIPLQNSSAFPTTERVLASIASILTGGGVANLEVIQTEISNVLTGRGDEIREFLGRLDTFTDELNQQRDDLTRAIDSTDRLLSVVAQRNDTLDAVLTEFPPLIEHFAETRELFADAVVALGRISGAAEDALAPSSDNLNTNLANLQRPLRELGKAGPYTVQALKLLLTAPFSIENVPKVVRGDYINVSILVDLTLSAIDNGFLSGTGVSGMLRALEQAWGRDPNTMIPDVRYVPNAHSVPGGPLVERGE
;
A
#
# COMPACT_ATOMS: atom_id res chain seq x y z
N MET A 1 -29.28 -42.40 65.76
CA MET A 1 -29.53 -41.09 65.13
C MET A 1 -28.27 -40.46 64.52
N ALA A 2 -27.15 -40.38 65.25
CA ALA A 2 -25.89 -39.75 64.80
C ALA A 2 -25.32 -40.29 63.46
N LYS A 3 -25.38 -41.61 63.22
CA LYS A 3 -24.84 -42.23 62.00
C LYS A 3 -25.60 -41.81 60.72
N LYS A 4 -26.92 -41.61 60.81
CA LYS A 4 -27.75 -41.08 59.70
C LYS A 4 -27.44 -39.61 59.41
N MET A 5 -27.15 -38.82 60.44
CA MET A 5 -26.77 -37.41 60.30
C MET A 5 -25.42 -37.25 59.60
N GLN A 6 -24.44 -38.09 59.94
CA GLN A 6 -23.12 -38.08 59.29
C GLN A 6 -23.17 -38.51 57.82
N ILE A 7 -24.04 -39.47 57.46
CA ILE A 7 -24.22 -39.89 56.06
C ILE A 7 -24.89 -38.77 55.25
N ALA A 8 -25.90 -38.08 55.82
CA ALA A 8 -26.53 -36.94 55.17
C ALA A 8 -25.55 -35.78 54.93
N GLN A 9 -24.71 -35.44 55.92
CA GLN A 9 -23.69 -34.39 55.78
C GLN A 9 -22.66 -34.73 54.69
N ARG A 10 -22.21 -35.99 54.60
CA ARG A 10 -21.27 -36.44 53.55
C ARG A 10 -21.90 -36.41 52.16
N ALA A 11 -23.17 -36.78 52.04
CA ALA A 11 -23.90 -36.72 50.77
C ALA A 11 -24.09 -35.27 50.29
N VAL A 12 -24.41 -34.34 51.20
CA VAL A 12 -24.50 -32.91 50.88
C VAL A 12 -23.14 -32.34 50.47
N ALA A 13 -22.06 -32.70 51.17
CA ALA A 13 -20.72 -32.25 50.83
C ALA A 13 -20.26 -32.77 49.45
N LEU A 14 -20.53 -34.04 49.13
CA LEU A 14 -20.24 -34.63 47.82
C LEU A 14 -21.09 -34.00 46.71
N GLY A 15 -22.37 -33.73 46.96
CA GLY A 15 -23.24 -33.03 46.01
C GLY A 15 -22.78 -31.59 45.73
N ALA A 16 -22.38 -30.86 46.77
CA ALA A 16 -21.83 -29.51 46.64
C ALA A 16 -20.50 -29.50 45.87
N ALA A 17 -19.60 -30.46 46.14
CA ALA A 17 -18.34 -30.60 45.41
C ALA A 17 -18.57 -30.92 43.92
N ALA A 18 -19.52 -31.81 43.60
CA ALA A 18 -19.88 -32.12 42.23
C ALA A 18 -20.43 -30.89 41.49
N LEU A 19 -21.32 -30.11 42.13
CA LEU A 19 -21.87 -28.87 41.56
C LEU A 19 -20.78 -27.85 41.25
N VAL A 20 -19.84 -27.62 42.18
CA VAL A 20 -18.73 -26.69 42.00
C VAL A 20 -17.82 -27.13 40.85
N LEU A 21 -17.51 -28.43 40.77
CA LEU A 21 -16.66 -28.97 39.70
C LEU A 21 -17.33 -28.90 38.32
N THR A 22 -18.65 -29.09 38.23
CA THR A 22 -19.38 -28.95 36.94
C THR A 22 -19.65 -27.50 36.54
N SER A 23 -19.76 -26.58 37.52
CA SER A 23 -20.07 -25.16 37.28
C SER A 23 -18.96 -24.42 36.52
N CYS A 24 -17.71 -24.84 36.63
CA CYS A 24 -16.59 -24.19 35.94
C CYS A 24 -16.29 -24.79 34.56
N GLY A 25 -16.89 -25.93 34.20
CA GLY A 25 -16.60 -26.64 32.94
C GLY A 25 -17.11 -25.92 31.68
N SER A 26 -18.11 -25.05 31.82
CA SER A 26 -18.69 -24.29 30.68
C SER A 26 -18.10 -22.89 30.50
N TRP A 27 -17.24 -22.43 31.40
CA TRP A 27 -16.64 -21.10 31.32
C TRP A 27 -15.41 -21.11 30.41
N LYS A 28 -15.57 -20.63 29.17
CA LYS A 28 -14.46 -20.46 28.20
C LYS A 28 -13.87 -19.04 28.21
N GLY A 29 -13.97 -18.32 29.33
CA GLY A 29 -13.45 -16.95 29.46
C GLY A 29 -14.44 -15.85 29.05
N ILE A 30 -13.92 -14.62 28.89
CA ILE A 30 -14.70 -13.41 28.55
C ILE A 30 -15.52 -13.58 27.26
N SER A 31 -15.08 -14.46 26.36
CA SER A 31 -15.74 -14.76 25.10
C SER A 31 -17.15 -15.35 25.25
N ASN A 32 -17.45 -16.01 26.38
CA ASN A 32 -18.79 -16.54 26.67
C ASN A 32 -19.75 -15.48 27.25
N VAL A 33 -19.26 -14.29 27.58
CA VAL A 33 -20.10 -13.20 28.07
C VAL A 33 -20.66 -12.43 26.88
N PRO A 34 -21.99 -12.38 26.68
CA PRO A 34 -22.56 -11.55 25.62
C PRO A 34 -22.27 -10.07 25.93
N LEU A 35 -21.78 -9.34 24.92
CA LEU A 35 -21.58 -7.91 25.05
C LEU A 35 -22.95 -7.22 25.21
N PRO A 36 -23.16 -6.38 26.23
CA PRO A 36 -24.44 -5.72 26.43
C PRO A 36 -24.71 -4.67 25.33
N GLY A 37 -25.97 -4.58 24.88
CA GLY A 37 -26.46 -3.48 24.04
C GLY A 37 -26.20 -3.58 22.54
N GLY A 38 -25.80 -4.75 22.03
CA GLY A 38 -25.57 -4.96 20.60
C GLY A 38 -26.77 -5.61 19.85
N PRO A 39 -26.91 -5.37 18.54
CA PRO A 39 -27.74 -6.18 17.64
C PRO A 39 -27.57 -7.69 17.89
N GLY A 40 -28.68 -8.43 17.95
CA GLY A 40 -28.67 -9.88 18.19
C GLY A 40 -28.40 -10.31 19.65
N THR A 41 -28.45 -9.41 20.64
CA THR A 41 -28.34 -9.77 22.08
C THR A 41 -29.69 -9.92 22.78
N GLY A 42 -30.80 -9.58 22.10
CA GLY A 42 -32.16 -9.66 22.64
C GLY A 42 -32.68 -11.10 22.83
N ALA A 43 -33.80 -11.23 23.54
CA ALA A 43 -34.53 -12.49 23.68
C ALA A 43 -35.15 -12.93 22.35
N GLU A 44 -35.68 -11.97 21.58
CA GLU A 44 -36.14 -12.16 20.22
C GLU A 44 -34.95 -11.93 19.28
N ARG A 45 -34.29 -13.01 18.84
CA ARG A 45 -33.17 -12.98 17.88
C ARG A 45 -33.33 -14.09 16.86
N THR A 46 -32.96 -13.82 15.63
CA THR A 46 -32.91 -14.85 14.58
C THR A 46 -31.57 -15.56 14.68
N THR A 47 -31.56 -16.87 14.89
CA THR A 47 -30.30 -17.65 14.95
C THR A 47 -30.12 -18.42 13.67
N ILE A 48 -29.02 -18.22 12.96
CA ILE A 48 -28.66 -19.00 11.77
C ILE A 48 -27.30 -19.67 11.95
N TYR A 49 -27.03 -20.69 11.15
CA TYR A 49 -25.73 -21.35 11.08
C TYR A 49 -25.03 -20.98 9.79
N VAL A 50 -23.71 -20.78 9.84
CA VAL A 50 -22.90 -20.45 8.67
C VAL A 50 -21.73 -21.39 8.59
N GLN A 51 -21.61 -22.13 7.48
CA GLN A 51 -20.50 -23.03 7.22
C GLN A 51 -19.40 -22.31 6.45
N MET A 52 -18.22 -22.16 7.05
CA MET A 52 -17.10 -21.46 6.43
C MET A 52 -16.00 -22.45 6.01
N PRO A 53 -15.34 -22.22 4.85
CA PRO A 53 -14.17 -23.02 4.47
C PRO A 53 -12.98 -22.73 5.38
N ASP A 54 -12.87 -21.49 5.84
CA ASP A 54 -11.85 -21.00 6.75
C ASP A 54 -12.47 -19.90 7.60
N THR A 55 -12.38 -19.99 8.93
CA THR A 55 -12.87 -18.95 9.83
C THR A 55 -11.91 -17.79 9.97
N LEU A 56 -10.69 -17.92 9.45
CA LEU A 56 -9.59 -17.01 9.76
C LEU A 56 -9.44 -16.85 11.29
N ALA A 57 -8.86 -15.74 11.76
CA ALA A 57 -8.73 -15.37 13.18
C ALA A 57 -10.04 -14.77 13.77
N LEU A 58 -11.21 -15.22 13.32
CA LEU A 58 -12.50 -14.68 13.74
C LEU A 58 -12.78 -15.09 15.19
N ASN A 59 -13.26 -14.13 15.99
CA ASN A 59 -13.50 -14.34 17.41
C ASN A 59 -14.99 -14.46 17.71
N VAL A 60 -15.33 -15.11 18.81
CA VAL A 60 -16.67 -15.02 19.40
C VAL A 60 -16.97 -13.55 19.72
N ASN A 61 -18.22 -13.13 19.52
CA ASN A 61 -18.70 -11.74 19.52
C ASN A 61 -18.19 -10.86 18.36
N SER A 62 -17.53 -11.45 17.34
CA SER A 62 -17.30 -10.73 16.08
C SER A 62 -18.62 -10.22 15.48
N ARG A 63 -18.55 -9.05 14.87
CA ARG A 63 -19.71 -8.38 14.28
C ARG A 63 -20.19 -9.13 13.03
N VAL A 64 -21.49 -9.13 12.83
CA VAL A 64 -22.15 -9.62 11.62
C VAL A 64 -22.83 -8.45 10.97
N ARG A 65 -22.61 -8.29 9.67
CA ARG A 65 -23.06 -7.16 8.87
C ARG A 65 -23.89 -7.61 7.69
N VAL A 66 -24.86 -6.78 7.33
CA VAL A 66 -25.61 -6.87 6.08
C VAL A 66 -25.53 -5.50 5.43
N ALA A 67 -25.03 -5.42 4.19
CA ALA A 67 -24.79 -4.14 3.51
C ALA A 67 -24.00 -3.13 4.39
N ASP A 68 -22.96 -3.62 5.08
CA ASP A 68 -22.09 -2.89 6.02
C ASP A 68 -22.76 -2.37 7.31
N VAL A 69 -24.05 -2.64 7.50
CA VAL A 69 -24.77 -2.33 8.74
C VAL A 69 -24.56 -3.44 9.75
N TYR A 70 -24.17 -3.10 10.98
CA TYR A 70 -24.04 -4.05 12.08
C TYR A 70 -25.42 -4.52 12.54
N VAL A 71 -25.73 -5.80 12.33
CA VAL A 71 -27.09 -6.36 12.54
C VAL A 71 -27.10 -7.61 13.43
N GLY A 72 -25.93 -8.08 13.86
CA GLY A 72 -25.85 -9.29 14.66
C GLY A 72 -24.43 -9.65 15.06
N ARG A 73 -24.24 -10.79 15.70
CA ARG A 73 -22.95 -11.22 16.23
C ARG A 73 -22.72 -12.72 16.06
N VAL A 74 -21.46 -13.12 16.09
CA VAL A 74 -21.06 -14.53 16.19
C VAL A 74 -21.19 -14.99 17.64
N ARG A 75 -22.11 -15.92 17.91
CA ARG A 75 -22.32 -16.51 19.24
C ARG A 75 -21.30 -17.60 19.55
N ALA A 76 -21.00 -18.45 18.58
CA ALA A 76 -20.10 -19.59 18.76
C ALA A 76 -19.47 -19.99 17.43
N ILE A 77 -18.29 -20.60 17.50
CA ILE A 77 -17.58 -21.19 16.37
C ILE A 77 -17.22 -22.61 16.78
N GLU A 78 -17.67 -23.60 16.01
CA GLU A 78 -17.48 -25.02 16.29
C GLU A 78 -17.03 -25.74 15.02
N LEU A 79 -16.17 -26.75 15.16
CA LEU A 79 -15.81 -27.61 14.04
C LEU A 79 -16.77 -28.81 14.00
N LYS A 80 -17.60 -28.91 12.95
CA LYS A 80 -18.54 -30.02 12.74
C LYS A 80 -18.21 -30.72 11.43
N ASN A 81 -17.92 -32.02 11.47
CA ASN A 81 -17.54 -32.80 10.29
C ASN A 81 -16.39 -32.15 9.47
N TRP A 82 -15.38 -31.62 10.16
CA TRP A 82 -14.25 -30.87 9.56
C TRP A 82 -14.63 -29.56 8.86
N VAL A 83 -15.86 -29.09 9.00
CA VAL A 83 -16.32 -27.79 8.49
C VAL A 83 -16.56 -26.86 9.67
N ALA A 84 -15.94 -25.68 9.63
CA ALA A 84 -16.16 -24.68 10.65
C ALA A 84 -17.58 -24.14 10.52
N THR A 85 -18.40 -24.38 11.55
CA THR A 85 -19.80 -23.97 11.61
C THR A 85 -19.96 -22.93 12.70
N MET A 86 -20.40 -21.76 12.30
CA MET A 86 -20.62 -20.63 13.19
C MET A 86 -22.10 -20.53 13.55
N THR A 87 -22.38 -20.24 14.82
CA THR A 87 -23.72 -19.85 15.26
C THR A 87 -23.80 -18.34 15.28
N VAL A 88 -24.72 -17.77 14.50
CA VAL A 88 -24.85 -16.34 14.27
C VAL A 88 -26.20 -15.85 14.78
N ASP A 89 -26.18 -14.77 15.56
CA ASP A 89 -27.37 -14.14 16.14
C ASP A 89 -27.63 -12.84 15.42
N LEU A 90 -28.78 -12.71 14.77
CA LEU A 90 -29.21 -11.54 14.03
C LEU A 90 -30.40 -10.86 14.72
N GLU A 91 -30.58 -9.58 14.45
CA GLU A 91 -31.82 -8.88 14.78
C GLU A 91 -33.03 -9.49 14.02
N PRO A 92 -34.22 -9.57 14.64
CA PRO A 92 -35.42 -10.15 14.02
C PRO A 92 -35.90 -9.43 12.75
N SER A 93 -35.55 -8.15 12.61
CA SER A 93 -35.89 -7.30 11.46
C SER A 93 -35.13 -7.67 10.20
N VAL A 94 -34.01 -8.40 10.33
CA VAL A 94 -33.16 -8.79 9.21
C VAL A 94 -33.85 -9.89 8.40
N LYS A 95 -34.07 -9.61 7.10
CA LYS A 95 -34.60 -10.56 6.13
C LYS A 95 -33.52 -10.88 5.11
N LEU A 96 -33.17 -12.16 5.01
CA LEU A 96 -32.13 -12.66 4.13
C LEU A 96 -32.71 -13.82 3.32
N PRO A 97 -32.49 -13.89 2.01
CA PRO A 97 -32.94 -15.03 1.21
C PRO A 97 -32.17 -16.31 1.55
N VAL A 98 -32.73 -17.49 1.30
CA VAL A 98 -32.08 -18.78 1.58
C VAL A 98 -30.74 -18.98 0.86
N ASN A 99 -30.52 -18.25 -0.24
CA ASN A 99 -29.28 -18.26 -1.00
C ASN A 99 -28.32 -17.10 -0.66
N THR A 100 -28.46 -16.50 0.53
CA THR A 100 -27.51 -15.49 1.05
C THR A 100 -26.07 -16.00 0.99
N LEU A 101 -25.17 -15.09 0.60
CA LEU A 101 -23.73 -15.30 0.58
C LEU A 101 -23.13 -14.86 1.91
N ALA A 102 -22.28 -15.69 2.50
CA ALA A 102 -21.54 -15.36 3.72
C ALA A 102 -20.06 -15.16 3.41
N MET A 103 -19.50 -14.06 3.91
CA MET A 103 -18.11 -13.70 3.70
C MET A 103 -17.44 -13.30 5.00
N ILE A 104 -16.19 -13.72 5.25
CA ILE A 104 -15.40 -13.14 6.36
C ILE A 104 -14.53 -12.02 5.81
N GLY A 105 -14.86 -10.80 6.21
CA GLY A 105 -14.13 -9.57 5.88
C GLY A 105 -13.24 -9.07 7.01
N GLN A 106 -12.24 -8.27 6.66
CA GLN A 106 -11.33 -7.63 7.60
C GLN A 106 -11.75 -6.18 7.82
N THR A 107 -12.10 -5.82 9.05
CA THR A 107 -12.53 -4.46 9.42
C THR A 107 -11.35 -3.53 9.74
N SER A 108 -10.22 -4.09 10.17
CA SER A 108 -9.02 -3.32 10.53
C SER A 108 -7.78 -3.90 9.87
N LEU A 109 -6.84 -3.04 9.45
CA LEU A 109 -5.52 -3.43 8.95
C LEU A 109 -4.74 -4.29 9.97
N LEU A 110 -5.08 -4.18 11.26
CA LEU A 110 -4.47 -4.94 12.35
C LEU A 110 -5.24 -6.22 12.74
N GLY A 111 -6.21 -6.66 11.92
CA GLY A 111 -6.72 -8.03 11.98
C GLY A 111 -8.06 -8.26 12.68
N SER A 112 -8.86 -7.23 12.99
CA SER A 112 -10.24 -7.47 13.44
C SER A 112 -11.11 -7.90 12.27
N GLN A 113 -11.80 -9.03 12.43
CA GLN A 113 -12.62 -9.65 11.38
C GLN A 113 -14.10 -9.60 11.72
N HIS A 114 -14.93 -9.58 10.68
CA HIS A 114 -16.37 -9.58 10.75
C HIS A 114 -16.96 -10.55 9.73
N VAL A 115 -18.21 -10.95 9.95
CA VAL A 115 -19.01 -11.68 8.97
C VAL A 115 -19.82 -10.66 8.19
N GLN A 116 -19.79 -10.76 6.87
CA GLN A 116 -20.65 -10.04 5.95
C GLN A 116 -21.65 -11.04 5.38
N LEU A 117 -22.92 -10.68 5.36
CA LEU A 117 -24.02 -11.43 4.79
C LEU A 117 -24.63 -10.57 3.68
N ASP A 118 -24.54 -11.05 2.44
CA ASP A 118 -25.02 -10.32 1.27
C ASP A 118 -26.09 -11.13 0.53
N ALA A 119 -27.09 -10.42 0.00
CA ALA A 119 -28.01 -11.03 -0.95
C ALA A 119 -27.26 -11.31 -2.27
N PRO A 120 -27.43 -12.49 -2.88
CA PRO A 120 -26.82 -12.77 -4.17
C PRO A 120 -27.47 -11.92 -5.27
N PRO A 121 -26.85 -11.83 -6.47
CA PRO A 121 -27.42 -11.09 -7.60
C PRO A 121 -28.84 -11.56 -8.02
N ASP A 122 -29.16 -12.83 -7.80
CA ASP A 122 -30.48 -13.42 -8.04
C ASP A 122 -31.03 -14.01 -6.72
N PRO A 123 -31.71 -13.18 -5.89
CA PRO A 123 -32.19 -13.60 -4.57
C PRO A 123 -33.38 -14.54 -4.67
N SER A 124 -33.34 -15.63 -3.89
CA SER A 124 -34.47 -16.55 -3.74
C SER A 124 -35.68 -15.81 -3.12
N PRO A 125 -36.93 -16.13 -3.55
CA PRO A 125 -38.13 -15.63 -2.88
C PRO A 125 -38.32 -16.21 -1.47
N GLU A 126 -37.65 -17.34 -1.17
CA GLU A 126 -37.68 -17.98 0.14
C GLU A 126 -36.64 -17.33 1.07
N MET A 127 -37.03 -17.06 2.32
CA MET A 127 -36.22 -16.35 3.31
C MET A 127 -35.63 -17.32 4.33
N LEU A 128 -34.43 -17.03 4.84
CA LEU A 128 -33.83 -17.73 5.96
C LEU A 128 -34.67 -17.54 7.23
N GLU A 129 -34.93 -18.65 7.90
CA GLU A 129 -35.58 -18.72 9.19
C GLU A 129 -34.58 -19.07 10.30
N THR A 130 -35.05 -18.99 11.55
CA THR A 130 -34.22 -19.40 12.68
C THR A 130 -33.96 -20.90 12.63
N GLY A 131 -32.69 -21.29 12.66
CA GLY A 131 -32.24 -22.67 12.58
C GLY A 131 -31.64 -23.03 11.22
N ASP A 132 -31.83 -22.18 10.20
CA ASP A 132 -31.32 -22.44 8.86
C ASP A 132 -29.80 -22.34 8.79
N THR A 133 -29.24 -23.01 7.78
CA THR A 133 -27.80 -23.07 7.56
C THR A 133 -27.45 -22.49 6.20
N ILE A 134 -26.57 -21.49 6.17
CA ILE A 134 -25.87 -21.06 4.96
C ILE A 134 -24.78 -22.10 4.65
N PRO A 135 -24.90 -22.84 3.53
CA PRO A 135 -23.99 -23.93 3.21
C PRO A 135 -22.63 -23.41 2.76
N LEU A 136 -21.63 -24.28 2.80
CA LEU A 136 -20.25 -23.98 2.40
C LEU A 136 -20.13 -23.39 1.00
N GLN A 137 -20.95 -23.86 0.05
CA GLN A 137 -20.96 -23.38 -1.33
C GLN A 137 -21.35 -21.90 -1.48
N ASN A 138 -22.08 -21.35 -0.50
CA ASN A 138 -22.48 -19.94 -0.45
C ASN A 138 -21.54 -19.12 0.46
N SER A 139 -20.43 -19.70 0.90
CA SER A 139 -19.56 -19.09 1.89
C SER A 139 -18.14 -18.94 1.36
N SER A 140 -17.53 -17.79 1.60
CA SER A 140 -16.16 -17.51 1.17
C SER A 140 -15.39 -16.69 2.21
N ALA A 141 -14.07 -16.68 2.12
CA ALA A 141 -13.22 -15.83 2.95
C ALA A 141 -12.35 -14.98 2.04
N PHE A 142 -12.16 -13.70 2.38
CA PHE A 142 -11.22 -12.87 1.64
C PHE A 142 -9.81 -13.48 1.71
N PRO A 143 -9.00 -13.35 0.64
CA PRO A 143 -7.61 -13.77 0.71
C PRO A 143 -6.88 -12.95 1.79
N THR A 144 -6.18 -13.64 2.68
CA THR A 144 -5.42 -12.96 3.74
C THR A 144 -4.20 -12.26 3.14
N THR A 145 -3.69 -11.24 3.83
CA THR A 145 -2.45 -10.54 3.43
C THR A 145 -1.30 -11.53 3.28
N GLU A 146 -1.21 -12.54 4.14
CA GLU A 146 -0.21 -13.61 4.08
C GLU A 146 -0.39 -14.47 2.82
N ARG A 147 -1.62 -14.80 2.41
CA ARG A 147 -1.88 -15.55 1.18
C ARG A 147 -1.52 -14.73 -0.07
N VAL A 148 -1.80 -13.43 -0.05
CA VAL A 148 -1.39 -12.51 -1.12
C VAL A 148 0.14 -12.39 -1.17
N LEU A 149 0.79 -12.14 -0.04
CA LEU A 149 2.24 -12.09 0.06
C LEU A 149 2.90 -13.43 -0.30
N ALA A 150 2.31 -14.57 0.07
CA ALA A 150 2.78 -15.90 -0.32
C ALA A 150 2.62 -16.14 -1.82
N SER A 151 1.56 -15.62 -2.44
CA SER A 151 1.35 -15.70 -3.90
C SER A 151 2.34 -14.81 -4.65
N ILE A 152 2.61 -13.60 -4.14
CA ILE A 152 3.67 -12.74 -4.68
C ILE A 152 5.04 -13.38 -4.47
N ALA A 153 5.28 -13.92 -3.28
CA ALA A 153 6.51 -14.62 -2.95
C ALA A 153 6.71 -15.83 -3.86
N SER A 154 5.69 -16.65 -4.14
CA SER A 154 5.81 -17.81 -5.02
C SER A 154 6.09 -17.42 -6.47
N ILE A 155 5.53 -16.30 -6.95
CA ILE A 155 5.90 -15.72 -8.25
C ILE A 155 7.38 -15.28 -8.23
N LEU A 156 7.82 -14.64 -7.15
CA LEU A 156 9.20 -14.14 -6.99
C LEU A 156 10.23 -15.25 -6.70
N THR A 157 9.82 -16.37 -6.08
CA THR A 157 10.68 -17.52 -5.71
C THR A 157 10.53 -18.72 -6.64
N GLY A 158 9.70 -18.60 -7.68
CA GLY A 158 9.76 -19.50 -8.82
C GLY A 158 8.62 -20.52 -8.92
N GLY A 159 7.41 -20.03 -9.17
CA GLY A 159 6.44 -20.73 -10.02
C GLY A 159 6.94 -21.00 -11.47
N GLY A 160 8.24 -20.84 -11.74
CA GLY A 160 8.93 -21.02 -13.01
C GLY A 160 10.45 -20.95 -12.83
N VAL A 161 11.02 -21.85 -12.01
CA VAL A 161 12.47 -21.89 -11.68
C VAL A 161 13.37 -22.15 -12.90
N ALA A 162 12.84 -22.52 -14.07
CA ALA A 162 13.66 -22.76 -15.27
C ALA A 162 14.19 -21.48 -15.95
N ASN A 163 13.63 -20.29 -15.66
CA ASN A 163 13.92 -19.10 -16.45
C ASN A 163 14.66 -17.98 -15.72
N LEU A 164 14.98 -18.09 -14.42
CA LEU A 164 15.74 -17.04 -13.73
C LEU A 164 17.17 -16.93 -14.25
N GLU A 165 17.79 -18.05 -14.62
CA GLU A 165 19.13 -18.07 -15.24
C GLU A 165 19.08 -17.46 -16.66
N VAL A 166 18.00 -17.71 -17.41
CA VAL A 166 17.75 -17.12 -18.73
C VAL A 166 17.45 -15.63 -18.62
N ILE A 167 16.63 -15.18 -17.67
CA ILE A 167 16.30 -13.76 -17.46
C ILE A 167 17.53 -13.01 -16.93
N GLN A 168 18.32 -13.61 -16.04
CA GLN A 168 19.57 -13.02 -15.59
C GLN A 168 20.58 -12.90 -16.73
N THR A 169 20.66 -13.90 -17.60
CA THR A 169 21.53 -13.89 -18.78
C THR A 169 21.03 -12.93 -19.85
N GLU A 170 19.72 -12.83 -20.10
CA GLU A 170 19.10 -11.88 -21.03
C GLU A 170 19.18 -10.43 -20.52
N ILE A 171 18.91 -10.16 -19.25
CA ILE A 171 19.11 -8.83 -18.64
C ILE A 171 20.60 -8.47 -18.66
N SER A 172 21.49 -9.43 -18.38
CA SER A 172 22.93 -9.21 -18.52
C SER A 172 23.35 -8.99 -19.97
N ASN A 173 22.78 -9.68 -20.95
CA ASN A 173 23.09 -9.49 -22.38
C ASN A 173 22.48 -8.19 -22.95
N VAL A 174 21.36 -7.72 -22.39
CA VAL A 174 20.75 -6.43 -22.73
C VAL A 174 21.55 -5.26 -22.14
N LEU A 175 22.11 -5.42 -20.93
CA LEU A 175 22.84 -4.35 -20.24
C LEU A 175 24.36 -4.36 -20.49
N THR A 176 24.94 -5.52 -20.77
CA THR A 176 26.39 -5.69 -20.96
C THR A 176 26.68 -5.81 -22.45
N GLY A 177 27.35 -4.81 -23.03
CA GLY A 177 27.74 -4.77 -24.46
C GLY A 177 26.98 -3.75 -25.31
N ARG A 178 25.87 -3.19 -24.82
CA ARG A 178 25.07 -2.16 -25.53
C ARG A 178 25.36 -0.72 -25.10
N GLY A 179 26.46 -0.51 -24.36
CA GLY A 179 26.85 0.82 -23.87
C GLY A 179 27.06 1.85 -24.98
N ASP A 180 27.54 1.41 -26.14
CA ASP A 180 27.73 2.26 -27.31
C ASP A 180 26.41 2.59 -28.01
N GLU A 181 25.46 1.66 -28.04
CA GLU A 181 24.11 1.86 -28.61
C GLU A 181 23.27 2.80 -27.75
N ILE A 182 23.39 2.71 -26.41
CA ILE A 182 22.75 3.65 -25.49
C ILE A 182 23.37 5.05 -25.64
N ARG A 183 24.70 5.14 -25.81
CA ARG A 183 25.39 6.41 -26.06
C ARG A 183 24.96 7.03 -27.40
N GLU A 184 24.82 6.21 -28.44
CA GLU A 184 24.33 6.65 -29.75
C GLU A 184 22.87 7.10 -29.69
N PHE A 185 22.00 6.37 -29.00
CA PHE A 185 20.61 6.78 -28.79
C PHE A 185 20.50 8.11 -28.04
N LEU A 186 21.28 8.28 -26.96
CA LEU A 186 21.32 9.55 -26.22
C LEU A 186 21.87 10.69 -27.07
N GLY A 187 22.89 10.44 -27.91
CA GLY A 187 23.40 11.45 -28.86
C GLY A 187 22.39 11.83 -29.94
N ARG A 188 21.61 10.87 -30.45
CA ARG A 188 20.52 11.13 -31.40
C ARG A 188 19.36 11.89 -30.74
N LEU A 189 19.09 11.62 -29.47
CA LEU A 189 18.07 12.35 -28.70
C LEU A 189 18.48 13.81 -28.46
N ASP A 190 19.77 14.05 -28.19
CA ASP A 190 20.38 15.38 -28.08
C ASP A 190 20.28 16.14 -29.41
N THR A 191 20.66 15.50 -30.52
CA THR A 191 20.57 16.08 -31.87
C THR A 191 19.11 16.39 -32.26
N PHE A 192 18.17 15.48 -31.98
CA PHE A 192 16.76 15.70 -32.23
C PHE A 192 16.18 16.86 -31.40
N THR A 193 16.61 16.98 -30.14
CA THR A 193 16.19 18.08 -29.26
C THR A 193 16.77 19.42 -29.72
N ASP A 194 18.01 19.43 -30.19
CA ASP A 194 18.65 20.61 -30.77
C ASP A 194 18.00 21.06 -32.09
N GLU A 195 17.68 20.13 -33.00
CA GLU A 195 16.96 20.44 -34.24
C GLU A 195 15.55 20.97 -33.97
N LEU A 196 14.86 20.42 -32.96
CA LEU A 196 13.55 20.91 -32.54
C LEU A 196 13.63 22.34 -31.96
N ASN A 197 14.69 22.63 -31.19
CA ASN A 197 14.95 23.98 -30.70
C ASN A 197 15.26 24.97 -31.84
N GLN A 198 16.02 24.56 -32.86
CA GLN A 198 16.29 25.40 -34.02
C GLN A 198 15.02 25.68 -34.86
N GLN A 199 14.13 24.71 -34.98
CA GLN A 199 12.83 24.92 -35.67
C GLN A 199 11.92 25.89 -34.92
N ARG A 200 12.03 25.98 -33.60
CA ARG A 200 11.32 27.01 -32.81
C ARG A 200 11.79 28.41 -33.20
N ASP A 201 13.09 28.62 -33.38
CA ASP A 201 13.64 29.91 -33.83
C ASP A 201 13.21 30.25 -35.27
N ASP A 202 13.08 29.26 -36.14
CA ASP A 202 12.50 29.45 -37.49
C ASP A 202 11.02 29.83 -37.44
N LEU A 203 10.23 29.25 -36.53
CA LEU A 203 8.83 29.59 -36.34
C LEU A 203 8.66 31.03 -35.83
N THR A 204 9.47 31.44 -34.86
CA THR A 204 9.50 32.83 -34.35
C THR A 204 9.91 33.81 -35.45
N ARG A 205 10.92 33.46 -36.27
CA ARG A 205 11.31 34.29 -37.43
C ARG A 205 10.19 34.41 -38.47
N ALA A 206 9.41 33.36 -38.69
CA ALA A 206 8.27 33.39 -39.60
C ALA A 206 7.13 34.28 -39.06
N ILE A 207 6.88 34.25 -37.74
CA ILE A 207 5.92 35.13 -37.06
C ILE A 207 6.38 36.58 -37.13
N ASP A 208 7.64 36.88 -36.81
CA ASP A 208 8.23 38.23 -36.92
C ASP A 208 8.20 38.77 -38.35
N SER A 209 8.45 37.89 -39.34
CA SER A 209 8.37 38.27 -40.76
C SER A 209 6.94 38.57 -41.17
N THR A 210 5.96 37.86 -40.61
CA THR A 210 4.53 38.11 -40.83
C THR A 210 4.10 39.43 -40.18
N ASP A 211 4.55 39.70 -38.96
CA ASP A 211 4.29 40.96 -38.25
C ASP A 211 4.91 42.17 -38.97
N ARG A 212 6.13 42.02 -39.51
CA ARG A 212 6.75 43.03 -40.39
C ARG A 212 5.99 43.24 -41.69
N LEU A 213 5.45 42.19 -42.30
CA LEU A 213 4.67 42.32 -43.53
C LEU A 213 3.34 43.03 -43.25
N LEU A 214 2.67 42.68 -42.15
CA LEU A 214 1.46 43.33 -41.68
C LEU A 214 1.68 44.79 -41.29
N SER A 215 2.83 45.15 -40.70
CA SER A 215 3.17 46.53 -40.36
C SER A 215 3.46 47.40 -41.59
N VAL A 216 4.08 46.83 -42.63
CA VAL A 216 4.27 47.50 -43.94
C VAL A 216 2.95 47.75 -44.66
N VAL A 217 2.00 46.81 -44.56
CA VAL A 217 0.65 46.97 -45.11
C VAL A 217 -0.14 48.03 -44.32
N ALA A 218 -0.04 48.03 -42.99
CA ALA A 218 -0.70 49.01 -42.13
C ALA A 218 -0.16 50.44 -42.30
N GLN A 219 1.12 50.62 -42.66
CA GLN A 219 1.73 51.93 -42.91
C GLN A 219 1.44 52.51 -44.31
N ARG A 220 0.79 51.76 -45.21
CA ARG A 220 0.40 52.23 -46.56
C ARG A 220 -1.09 52.57 -46.70
N ASN A 221 -1.74 53.01 -45.61
CA ASN A 221 -3.16 53.41 -45.62
C ASN A 221 -3.48 54.51 -46.66
N ASP A 222 -2.56 55.45 -46.91
CA ASP A 222 -2.83 56.57 -47.82
C ASP A 222 -2.90 56.17 -49.31
N THR A 223 -2.34 55.02 -49.68
CA THR A 223 -2.41 54.50 -51.06
C THR A 223 -3.69 53.72 -51.31
N LEU A 224 -4.32 53.19 -50.25
CA LEU A 224 -5.57 52.44 -50.34
C LEU A 224 -6.78 53.38 -50.45
N ASP A 225 -6.73 54.53 -49.75
CA ASP A 225 -7.77 55.58 -49.83
C ASP A 225 -7.90 56.20 -51.23
N ALA A 226 -6.78 56.36 -51.96
CA ALA A 226 -6.79 56.98 -53.29
C ALA A 226 -7.43 56.08 -54.38
N VAL A 227 -7.48 54.76 -54.16
CA VAL A 227 -8.08 53.79 -55.10
C VAL A 227 -9.59 53.61 -54.84
N LEU A 228 -10.07 53.98 -53.66
CA LEU A 228 -11.45 53.74 -53.22
C LEU A 228 -12.42 54.89 -53.52
N THR A 229 -11.93 56.04 -54.01
CA THR A 229 -12.75 57.23 -54.29
C THR A 229 -13.44 57.21 -55.68
N GLU A 230 -13.23 56.19 -56.51
CA GLU A 230 -13.71 56.19 -57.92
C GLU A 230 -14.85 55.21 -58.27
N PHE A 231 -15.37 54.39 -57.35
CA PHE A 231 -16.49 53.48 -57.67
C PHE A 231 -17.54 53.35 -56.54
N PRO A 232 -18.70 54.04 -56.66
CA PRO A 232 -19.74 54.06 -55.62
C PRO A 232 -20.43 52.74 -55.23
N PRO A 233 -20.48 51.64 -56.01
CA PRO A 233 -21.20 50.43 -55.56
C PRO A 233 -20.35 49.42 -54.77
N LEU A 234 -19.03 49.60 -54.66
CA LEU A 234 -18.13 48.63 -54.02
C LEU A 234 -17.89 48.88 -52.52
N ILE A 235 -18.25 50.06 -52.01
CA ILE A 235 -17.89 50.53 -50.67
C ILE A 235 -18.69 49.80 -49.57
N GLU A 236 -19.96 49.47 -49.79
CA GLU A 236 -20.81 48.87 -48.75
C GLU A 236 -20.43 47.40 -48.48
N HIS A 237 -20.02 46.66 -49.52
CA HIS A 237 -19.64 45.24 -49.38
C HIS A 237 -18.19 45.06 -48.88
N PHE A 238 -17.29 45.99 -49.20
CA PHE A 238 -15.91 45.97 -48.68
C PHE A 238 -15.80 46.48 -47.24
N ALA A 239 -16.70 47.37 -46.80
CA ALA A 239 -16.72 47.85 -45.42
C ALA A 239 -17.02 46.72 -44.42
N GLU A 240 -17.97 45.83 -44.72
CA GLU A 240 -18.27 44.64 -43.91
C GLU A 240 -17.14 43.59 -43.97
N THR A 241 -16.48 43.45 -45.12
CA THR A 241 -15.38 42.48 -45.29
C THR A 241 -14.10 42.92 -44.56
N ARG A 242 -13.87 44.24 -44.44
CA ARG A 242 -12.74 44.82 -43.70
C ARG A 242 -12.81 44.49 -42.21
N GLU A 243 -13.98 44.58 -41.59
CA GLU A 243 -14.14 44.22 -40.17
C GLU A 243 -13.92 42.73 -39.96
N LEU A 244 -14.44 41.87 -40.85
CA LEU A 244 -14.22 40.42 -40.80
C LEU A 244 -12.74 40.01 -40.89
N PHE A 245 -11.94 40.68 -41.74
CA PHE A 245 -10.51 40.43 -41.83
C PHE A 245 -9.75 40.95 -40.60
N ALA A 246 -10.10 42.14 -40.10
CA ALA A 246 -9.49 42.69 -38.90
C ALA A 246 -9.76 41.79 -37.68
N ASP A 247 -11.01 41.33 -37.53
CA ASP A 247 -11.41 40.43 -36.44
C ASP A 247 -10.75 39.05 -36.55
N ALA A 248 -10.59 38.52 -37.77
CA ALA A 248 -9.87 37.26 -37.98
C ALA A 248 -8.39 37.36 -37.62
N VAL A 249 -7.72 38.47 -37.96
CA VAL A 249 -6.30 38.69 -37.61
C VAL A 249 -6.14 38.87 -36.09
N VAL A 250 -7.05 39.59 -35.44
CA VAL A 250 -7.06 39.75 -33.97
C VAL A 250 -7.35 38.43 -33.27
N ALA A 251 -8.29 37.63 -33.78
CA ALA A 251 -8.59 36.30 -33.24
C ALA A 251 -7.41 35.34 -33.40
N LEU A 252 -6.72 35.37 -34.55
CA LEU A 252 -5.53 34.56 -34.79
C LEU A 252 -4.36 34.97 -33.88
N GLY A 253 -4.15 36.28 -33.67
CA GLY A 253 -3.15 36.78 -32.71
C GLY A 253 -3.44 36.33 -31.27
N ARG A 254 -4.72 36.30 -30.86
CA ARG A 254 -5.12 35.77 -29.54
C ARG A 254 -4.88 34.27 -29.39
N ILE A 255 -5.14 33.48 -30.44
CA ILE A 255 -4.86 32.03 -30.45
C ILE A 255 -3.35 31.78 -30.40
N SER A 256 -2.57 32.55 -31.17
CA SER A 256 -1.10 32.45 -31.18
C SER A 256 -0.51 32.78 -29.80
N GLY A 257 -0.96 33.87 -29.17
CA GLY A 257 -0.52 34.22 -27.81
C GLY A 257 -0.94 33.20 -26.75
N ALA A 258 -2.17 32.67 -26.84
CA ALA A 258 -2.64 31.62 -25.92
C ALA A 258 -1.89 30.29 -26.11
N ALA A 259 -1.50 29.95 -27.34
CA ALA A 259 -0.66 28.79 -27.61
C ALA A 259 0.75 29.00 -27.05
N GLU A 260 1.34 30.18 -27.22
CA GLU A 260 2.67 30.52 -26.69
C GLU A 260 2.69 30.50 -25.14
N ASP A 261 1.68 31.09 -24.49
CA ASP A 261 1.51 31.07 -23.03
C ASP A 261 1.28 29.65 -22.47
N ALA A 262 0.66 28.75 -23.25
CA ALA A 262 0.45 27.36 -22.86
C ALA A 262 1.68 26.46 -23.08
N LEU A 263 2.46 26.72 -24.13
CA LEU A 263 3.63 25.92 -24.53
C LEU A 263 4.94 26.37 -23.88
N ALA A 264 5.09 27.66 -23.56
CA ALA A 264 6.31 28.19 -22.94
C ALA A 264 6.59 27.60 -21.54
N PRO A 265 5.62 27.46 -20.61
CA PRO A 265 5.88 26.86 -19.30
C PRO A 265 6.11 25.36 -19.36
N SER A 266 5.53 24.65 -20.34
CA SER A 266 5.66 23.18 -20.43
C SER A 266 7.01 22.74 -21.01
N SER A 267 7.56 23.48 -21.96
CA SER A 267 8.82 23.12 -22.64
C SER A 267 10.05 23.32 -21.75
N ASP A 268 10.15 24.47 -21.05
CA ASP A 268 11.25 24.73 -20.11
C ASP A 268 11.22 23.78 -18.90
N ASN A 269 10.02 23.44 -18.41
CA ASN A 269 9.87 22.48 -17.32
C ASN A 269 10.19 21.04 -17.76
N LEU A 270 9.87 20.64 -18.99
CA LEU A 270 10.21 19.31 -19.48
C LEU A 270 11.72 19.13 -19.60
N ASN A 271 12.43 20.06 -20.25
CA ASN A 271 13.89 19.96 -20.39
C ASN A 271 14.59 20.01 -19.01
N THR A 272 14.15 20.93 -18.14
CA THR A 272 14.68 21.03 -16.77
C THR A 272 14.39 19.77 -15.95
N ASN A 273 13.19 19.19 -16.07
CA ASN A 273 12.84 17.95 -15.37
C ASN A 273 13.62 16.75 -15.93
N LEU A 274 13.79 16.65 -17.24
CA LEU A 274 14.60 15.60 -17.87
C LEU A 274 16.07 15.71 -17.44
N ALA A 275 16.65 16.90 -17.43
CA ALA A 275 18.00 17.15 -16.91
C ALA A 275 18.12 16.81 -15.42
N ASN A 276 17.12 17.19 -14.61
CA ASN A 276 17.09 16.89 -13.18
C ASN A 276 16.91 15.38 -12.90
N LEU A 277 16.21 14.64 -13.76
CA LEU A 277 16.00 13.20 -13.64
C LEU A 277 17.23 12.37 -14.03
N GLN A 278 18.14 12.91 -14.85
CA GLN A 278 19.36 12.19 -15.25
C GLN A 278 20.22 11.77 -14.04
N ARG A 279 20.35 12.62 -13.01
CA ARG A 279 21.18 12.33 -11.83
C ARG A 279 20.57 11.22 -10.94
N PRO A 280 19.31 11.31 -10.49
CA PRO A 280 18.65 10.24 -9.77
C PRO A 280 18.60 8.92 -10.56
N LEU A 281 18.33 8.97 -11.86
CA LEU A 281 18.31 7.76 -12.71
C LEU A 281 19.70 7.13 -12.85
N ARG A 282 20.77 7.95 -12.93
CA ARG A 282 22.15 7.46 -12.95
C ARG A 282 22.55 6.81 -11.62
N GLU A 283 22.18 7.41 -10.49
CA GLU A 283 22.44 6.80 -9.17
C GLU A 283 21.58 5.56 -8.94
N LEU A 284 20.33 5.53 -9.43
CA LEU A 284 19.47 4.34 -9.40
C LEU A 284 20.06 3.20 -10.26
N GLY A 285 20.61 3.52 -11.44
CA GLY A 285 21.32 2.56 -12.29
C GLY A 285 22.56 1.97 -11.60
N LYS A 286 23.34 2.79 -10.87
CA LYS A 286 24.46 2.31 -10.04
C LYS A 286 24.00 1.45 -8.86
N ALA A 287 22.83 1.76 -8.29
CA ALA A 287 22.23 1.01 -7.20
C ALA A 287 21.56 -0.29 -7.66
N GLY A 288 21.23 -0.44 -8.95
CA GLY A 288 20.53 -1.58 -9.53
C GLY A 288 21.00 -2.97 -9.05
N PRO A 289 22.32 -3.26 -9.04
CA PRO A 289 22.84 -4.54 -8.52
C PRO A 289 22.53 -4.80 -7.05
N TYR A 290 22.38 -3.73 -6.26
CA TYR A 290 22.11 -3.78 -4.82
C TYR A 290 20.63 -3.64 -4.48
N THR A 291 19.80 -3.07 -5.39
CA THR A 291 18.38 -2.80 -5.17
C THR A 291 17.61 -4.07 -4.81
N VAL A 292 17.84 -5.17 -5.53
CA VAL A 292 17.16 -6.44 -5.26
C VAL A 292 17.55 -6.99 -3.89
N GLN A 293 18.83 -6.88 -3.52
CA GLN A 293 19.33 -7.37 -2.25
C GLN A 293 18.87 -6.50 -1.06
N ALA A 294 18.83 -5.18 -1.26
CA ALA A 294 18.28 -4.22 -0.30
C ALA A 294 16.77 -4.41 -0.12
N LEU A 295 16.02 -4.68 -1.18
CA LEU A 295 14.57 -4.93 -1.10
C LEU A 295 14.27 -6.24 -0.37
N LYS A 296 15.07 -7.29 -0.61
CA LYS A 296 15.03 -8.52 0.19
C LYS A 296 15.25 -8.20 1.66
N LEU A 297 16.26 -7.42 2.02
CA LEU A 297 16.55 -7.06 3.41
C LEU A 297 15.43 -6.20 4.03
N LEU A 298 14.91 -5.22 3.30
CA LEU A 298 13.87 -4.30 3.78
C LEU A 298 12.56 -5.03 4.09
N LEU A 299 12.15 -5.96 3.23
CA LEU A 299 10.91 -6.73 3.41
C LEU A 299 11.03 -7.84 4.46
N THR A 300 12.25 -8.18 4.86
CA THR A 300 12.51 -9.32 5.74
C THR A 300 13.20 -8.90 7.03
N ALA A 301 13.50 -7.61 7.22
CA ALA A 301 14.09 -7.12 8.46
C ALA A 301 13.18 -7.44 9.67
N PRO A 302 13.76 -7.92 10.79
CA PRO A 302 15.19 -8.11 11.07
C PRO A 302 15.77 -9.48 10.65
N PHE A 303 15.00 -10.37 10.01
CA PHE A 303 15.38 -11.73 9.65
C PHE A 303 15.41 -11.95 8.13
N SER A 304 16.58 -11.80 7.50
CA SER A 304 16.73 -12.09 6.06
C SER A 304 16.18 -13.48 5.70
N ILE A 305 15.37 -13.60 4.64
CA ILE A 305 14.79 -14.88 4.17
C ILE A 305 15.85 -15.99 4.03
N GLU A 306 17.07 -15.64 3.62
CA GLU A 306 18.19 -16.58 3.45
C GLU A 306 18.66 -17.22 4.76
N ASN A 307 18.38 -16.58 5.90
CA ASN A 307 18.71 -17.10 7.23
C ASN A 307 17.54 -17.82 7.90
N VAL A 308 16.34 -17.82 7.31
CA VAL A 308 15.16 -18.52 7.85
C VAL A 308 15.45 -20.00 8.09
N PRO A 309 16.08 -20.77 7.19
CA PRO A 309 16.43 -22.18 7.47
C PRO A 309 17.46 -22.36 8.60
N LYS A 310 18.27 -21.32 8.88
CA LYS A 310 19.29 -21.33 9.94
C LYS A 310 18.69 -20.96 11.31
N VAL A 311 17.68 -20.11 11.31
CA VAL A 311 16.98 -19.58 12.50
C VAL A 311 15.80 -20.48 12.90
N VAL A 312 15.12 -21.07 11.92
CA VAL A 312 13.97 -21.97 12.11
C VAL A 312 14.45 -23.41 12.00
N ARG A 313 14.56 -24.11 13.15
CA ARG A 313 14.85 -25.55 13.18
C ARG A 313 13.59 -26.31 13.57
N GLY A 314 12.93 -26.89 12.58
CA GLY A 314 11.65 -27.60 12.78
C GLY A 314 10.48 -26.63 12.90
N ASP A 315 9.70 -26.77 13.96
CA ASP A 315 8.46 -26.05 14.25
C ASP A 315 8.62 -24.94 15.31
N TYR A 316 9.83 -24.68 15.80
CA TYR A 316 10.11 -23.66 16.79
C TYR A 316 11.27 -22.73 16.40
N ILE A 317 11.19 -21.51 16.92
CA ILE A 317 12.26 -20.51 16.87
C ILE A 317 12.60 -20.17 18.31
N ASN A 318 13.87 -20.33 18.68
CA ASN A 318 14.37 -19.83 19.96
C ASN A 318 14.81 -18.37 19.78
N VAL A 319 14.03 -17.45 20.35
CA VAL A 319 14.37 -16.02 20.34
C VAL A 319 14.84 -15.62 21.74
N SER A 320 16.08 -15.16 21.84
CA SER A 320 16.59 -14.48 23.04
C SER A 320 16.75 -13.00 22.74
N ILE A 321 16.00 -12.15 23.45
CA ILE A 321 16.10 -10.70 23.32
C ILE A 321 16.84 -10.18 24.55
N LEU A 322 17.95 -9.48 24.32
CA LEU A 322 18.61 -8.66 25.33
C LEU A 322 18.33 -7.21 24.99
N VAL A 323 17.56 -6.53 25.85
CA VAL A 323 17.26 -5.11 25.69
C VAL A 323 18.17 -4.32 26.64
N ASP A 324 19.17 -3.65 26.07
CA ASP A 324 20.02 -2.73 26.81
C ASP A 324 19.38 -1.33 26.83
N LEU A 325 18.91 -0.90 28.00
CA LEU A 325 18.29 0.41 28.22
C LEU A 325 19.25 1.40 28.88
N THR A 326 20.56 1.14 28.88
CA THR A 326 21.55 2.12 29.34
C THR A 326 21.48 3.36 28.48
N LEU A 327 21.71 4.52 29.10
CA LEU A 327 21.63 5.81 28.40
C LEU A 327 22.64 5.89 27.25
N SER A 328 23.81 5.26 27.38
CA SER A 328 24.81 5.12 26.33
C SER A 328 24.40 4.19 25.19
N ALA A 329 23.66 3.11 25.45
CA ALA A 329 23.08 2.28 24.40
C ALA A 329 22.03 3.06 23.59
N ILE A 330 21.16 3.80 24.27
CA ILE A 330 20.13 4.64 23.66
C ILE A 330 20.78 5.78 22.85
N ASP A 331 21.83 6.41 23.38
CA ASP A 331 22.58 7.45 22.69
C ASP A 331 23.15 6.95 21.35
N ASN A 332 23.85 5.82 21.37
CA ASN A 332 24.44 5.21 20.18
C ASN A 332 23.37 4.75 19.18
N GLY A 333 22.25 4.19 19.67
CA GLY A 333 21.22 3.61 18.83
C GLY A 333 20.31 4.64 18.14
N PHE A 334 19.96 5.72 18.84
CA PHE A 334 18.94 6.67 18.38
C PHE A 334 19.44 8.10 18.15
N LEU A 335 20.49 8.53 18.86
CA LEU A 335 21.00 9.91 18.79
C LEU A 335 22.26 10.02 17.93
N SER A 336 22.86 8.91 17.51
CA SER A 336 24.01 8.91 16.61
C SER A 336 23.71 9.63 15.29
N GLY A 337 24.64 10.48 14.85
CA GLY A 337 24.49 11.31 13.64
C GLY A 337 23.63 12.58 13.82
N THR A 338 23.05 12.80 15.00
CA THR A 338 22.30 14.03 15.32
C THR A 338 23.18 15.03 16.07
N GLY A 339 22.76 16.31 16.12
CA GLY A 339 23.46 17.35 16.86
C GLY A 339 23.48 17.17 18.39
N VAL A 340 22.70 16.22 18.91
CA VAL A 340 22.62 15.88 20.34
C VAL A 340 23.28 14.55 20.68
N SER A 341 24.03 13.96 19.73
CA SER A 341 24.77 12.73 19.96
C SER A 341 25.80 12.90 21.10
N GLY A 342 25.80 11.96 22.05
CA GLY A 342 26.65 11.92 23.22
C GLY A 342 26.05 12.50 24.49
N MET A 343 24.88 13.16 24.43
CA MET A 343 24.28 13.80 25.60
C MET A 343 23.82 12.80 26.66
N LEU A 344 23.20 11.69 26.26
CA LEU A 344 22.72 10.67 27.19
C LEU A 344 23.91 9.89 27.78
N ARG A 345 24.93 9.63 26.97
CA ARG A 345 26.21 9.07 27.45
C ARG A 345 26.86 9.99 28.49
N ALA A 346 26.91 11.30 28.24
CA ALA A 346 27.46 12.27 29.18
C ALA A 346 26.64 12.35 30.48
N LEU A 347 25.32 12.23 30.39
CA LEU A 347 24.44 12.15 31.56
C LEU A 347 24.72 10.90 32.39
N GLU A 348 24.91 9.76 31.75
CA GLU A 348 25.27 8.49 32.41
C GLU A 348 26.63 8.59 33.14
N GLN A 349 27.61 9.26 32.53
CA GLN A 349 28.90 9.53 33.15
C GLN A 349 28.80 10.53 34.31
N ALA A 350 27.96 11.55 34.19
CA ALA A 350 27.70 12.51 35.25
C ALA A 350 27.07 11.85 36.49
N TRP A 351 26.35 10.73 36.31
CA TRP A 351 25.84 9.89 37.39
C TRP A 351 26.87 8.88 37.95
N GLY A 352 28.13 8.98 37.52
CA GLY A 352 29.24 8.21 38.08
C GLY A 352 29.48 6.85 37.43
N ARG A 353 28.88 6.57 36.27
CA ARG A 353 29.14 5.33 35.53
C ARG A 353 30.56 5.33 34.95
N ASP A 354 31.34 4.29 35.25
CA ASP A 354 32.70 4.13 34.71
C ASP A 354 32.65 4.00 33.18
N PRO A 355 33.31 4.92 32.43
CA PRO A 355 33.39 4.88 30.98
C PRO A 355 33.90 3.57 30.39
N ASN A 356 34.74 2.83 31.11
CA ASN A 356 35.28 1.54 30.67
C ASN A 356 34.24 0.41 30.69
N THR A 357 33.15 0.59 31.44
CA THR A 357 32.04 -0.38 31.54
C THR A 357 30.87 -0.04 30.62
N MET A 358 30.97 1.07 29.88
CA MET A 358 29.96 1.54 28.95
C MET A 358 30.22 0.99 27.54
N ILE A 359 29.18 0.92 26.72
CA ILE A 359 29.33 0.57 25.31
C ILE A 359 30.28 1.58 24.63
N PRO A 360 31.18 1.15 23.73
CA PRO A 360 32.04 2.04 22.97
C PRO A 360 31.25 3.13 22.25
N ASP A 361 31.76 4.35 22.27
CA ASP A 361 31.10 5.50 21.65
C ASP A 361 31.27 5.44 20.12
N VAL A 362 30.19 5.19 19.40
CA VAL A 362 30.22 4.99 17.94
C VAL A 362 30.71 6.22 17.17
N ARG A 363 30.75 7.40 17.79
CA ARG A 363 31.34 8.61 17.19
C ARG A 363 32.86 8.52 17.05
N TYR A 364 33.52 7.71 17.89
CA TYR A 364 34.97 7.61 17.96
C TYR A 364 35.49 6.20 17.61
N VAL A 365 34.59 5.25 17.38
CA VAL A 365 34.94 3.91 16.92
C VAL A 365 34.91 3.89 15.40
N PRO A 366 36.06 3.70 14.72
CA PRO A 366 36.05 3.54 13.27
C PRO A 366 35.27 2.29 12.88
N ASN A 367 34.48 2.37 11.81
CA ASN A 367 33.77 1.20 11.27
C ASN A 367 34.79 0.09 10.97
N ALA A 368 34.55 -1.12 11.47
CA ALA A 368 35.45 -2.26 11.30
C ALA A 368 35.77 -2.55 9.81
N HIS A 369 34.88 -2.18 8.90
CA HIS A 369 35.07 -2.31 7.44
C HIS A 369 35.93 -1.22 6.81
N SER A 370 36.19 -0.10 7.51
CA SER A 370 36.98 1.02 7.01
C SER A 370 38.39 1.12 7.62
N VAL A 371 38.77 0.18 8.49
CA VAL A 371 40.09 0.16 9.12
C VAL A 371 41.03 -0.75 8.31
N PRO A 372 42.24 -0.30 7.93
CA PRO A 372 43.24 -1.17 7.33
C PRO A 372 43.56 -2.34 8.29
N GLY A 373 43.23 -3.57 7.88
CA GLY A 373 43.43 -4.78 8.71
C GLY A 373 42.26 -5.17 9.62
N GLY A 374 41.07 -4.56 9.48
CA GLY A 374 39.86 -5.02 10.16
C GLY A 374 39.45 -6.44 9.75
N PRO A 375 38.71 -7.19 10.59
CA PRO A 375 38.36 -8.58 10.31
C PRO A 375 37.56 -8.67 9.01
N LEU A 376 38.19 -9.20 7.96
CA LEU A 376 37.48 -9.70 6.80
C LEU A 376 36.63 -10.86 7.31
N VAL A 377 35.31 -10.68 7.32
CA VAL A 377 34.39 -11.79 7.60
C VAL A 377 34.60 -12.79 6.47
N GLU A 378 35.42 -13.83 6.72
CA GLU A 378 35.45 -15.01 5.88
C GLU A 378 34.02 -15.55 5.87
N ARG A 379 33.34 -15.40 4.73
CA ARG A 379 32.09 -16.09 4.47
C ARG A 379 32.43 -17.57 4.47
N GLY A 380 32.08 -18.27 5.54
CA GLY A 380 32.13 -19.73 5.56
C GLY A 380 31.29 -20.27 4.41
N GLU A 381 31.91 -21.15 3.61
CA GLU A 381 31.28 -21.93 2.55
C GLU A 381 30.05 -22.71 3.02
#